data_AF-U3K0L9-F1
#
_entry.id   AF-U3K0L9-F1
#
_cell.length_a   1.000
_cell.length_b   1.000
_cell.length_c   1.000
_cell.angle_alpha   90.00
_cell.angle_beta   90.00
_cell.angle_gamma   90.00
#
_symmetry.space_group_name_H-M   'P 1'
#
loop_
_entity.id
_entity.type
_entity.pdbx_description
1 polymer ?
#
loop_
_entity_poly.entity_id
_entity_poly.type
_entity_poly.pdbx_seq_one_letter_code
_entity_poly.pdbx_strand_id
1 'polypeptide(L)'
;MKAFIVLALCCSFFSSKAIPLAFEFSDCDDPDVFKAVDAALKKYNGDTATGNQFALYVVMEAKRTAGPDPQFYVKYRILESTCTTEENKHWQQCHYKVSADAKTGECTARVHMNDADKTTNVSQVCKIFSDVSKIRLSEAPCLGCFHHISSDGSEVSEILKKTIQKFNKHSDEPALFKLVEIKEAKRQVVAGWNYIIRYEMEETNCSKDQFQDLTPECKITSRGRVAKCEAKAFQNLQAEIVDTASDCKIPVEETVVAAICPGCPRTIPNDSPELKEPLKVSIEKYNLESNDDFYYKGGEIQWATVQVVAGKKYQVKFTVWKTNCSKSEFEKLNEDCTATSNSASLSCTAQIHVIPWEDKIYPQVNCTEEQQGSFFARRPPGFTPFRSATQMLSQPPALSSADKNEGESQSPNTETRKDGQEPQDRPESPRPRCPGKPWKQLVDFPAPPSSPKEFTNEDLLPSAAENIDPATENVEDFDLTDALA
;
A
#
# COMPACT_ATOMS: atom_id res chain seq x y z
N MET A 1 69.11 -25.66 -48.70
CA MET A 1 68.19 -25.99 -47.59
C MET A 1 68.65 -25.57 -46.18
N LYS A 2 69.80 -24.91 -45.95
CA LYS A 2 70.19 -24.47 -44.58
C LYS A 2 69.72 -23.05 -44.18
N ALA A 3 69.66 -22.09 -45.10
CA ALA A 3 69.30 -20.69 -44.79
C ALA A 3 67.84 -20.52 -44.31
N PHE A 4 66.86 -21.15 -44.96
CA PHE A 4 65.44 -21.00 -44.64
C PHE A 4 65.05 -21.50 -43.25
N ILE A 5 65.77 -22.48 -42.69
CA ILE A 5 65.51 -23.02 -41.35
C ILE A 5 65.87 -21.98 -40.28
N VAL A 6 66.94 -21.22 -40.47
CA VAL A 6 67.36 -20.14 -39.55
C VAL A 6 66.34 -19.01 -39.53
N LEU A 7 65.79 -18.65 -40.70
CA LEU A 7 64.78 -17.58 -40.80
C LEU A 7 63.48 -17.96 -40.07
N ALA A 8 63.02 -19.21 -40.23
CA ALA A 8 61.84 -19.72 -39.52
C ALA A 8 62.03 -19.74 -37.99
N LEU A 9 63.21 -20.14 -37.51
CA LEU A 9 63.55 -20.12 -36.08
C LEU A 9 63.57 -18.69 -35.51
N CYS A 10 64.09 -17.70 -36.24
CA CYS A 10 64.06 -16.30 -35.80
C CYS A 10 62.63 -15.78 -35.60
N CYS A 11 61.71 -16.08 -36.53
CA CYS A 11 60.31 -15.65 -36.41
C CYS A 11 59.57 -16.27 -35.20
N SER A 12 59.97 -17.46 -34.76
CA SER A 12 59.33 -18.12 -33.60
C SER A 12 59.67 -17.46 -32.26
N PHE A 13 60.88 -16.89 -32.08
CA PHE A 13 61.28 -16.26 -30.81
C PHE A 13 60.66 -14.87 -30.57
N PHE A 14 60.32 -14.13 -31.63
CA PHE A 14 59.68 -12.80 -31.51
C PHE A 14 58.17 -12.85 -31.28
N SER A 15 57.54 -14.03 -31.25
CA SER A 15 56.09 -14.18 -31.04
C SER A 15 55.68 -14.25 -29.56
N SER A 16 56.55 -13.84 -28.65
CA SER A 16 56.27 -13.73 -27.21
C SER A 16 55.33 -12.55 -26.91
N LYS A 17 54.04 -12.70 -27.26
CA LYS A 17 52.98 -11.81 -26.79
C LYS A 17 52.91 -11.94 -25.27
N ALA A 18 53.29 -10.87 -24.56
CA ALA A 18 53.09 -10.80 -23.11
C ALA A 18 51.60 -11.04 -22.81
N ILE A 19 51.31 -12.07 -22.01
CA ILE A 19 49.97 -12.30 -21.49
C ILE A 19 49.68 -11.13 -20.54
N PRO A 20 48.64 -10.31 -20.78
CA PRO A 20 48.32 -9.22 -19.88
C PRO A 20 47.97 -9.80 -18.51
N LEU A 21 48.62 -9.30 -17.45
CA LEU A 21 48.36 -9.76 -16.09
C LEU A 21 46.88 -9.61 -15.76
N ALA A 22 46.31 -10.64 -15.14
CA ALA A 22 44.90 -10.64 -14.76
C ALA A 22 44.63 -9.55 -13.71
N PHE A 23 43.53 -8.82 -13.88
CA PHE A 23 43.05 -7.87 -12.88
C PHE A 23 42.23 -8.61 -11.81
N GLU A 24 42.79 -8.71 -10.61
CA GLU A 24 42.11 -9.18 -9.41
C GLU A 24 41.32 -8.02 -8.79
N PHE A 25 40.14 -8.31 -8.23
CA PHE A 25 39.39 -7.30 -7.46
C PHE A 25 40.13 -6.96 -6.17
N SER A 26 40.11 -5.69 -5.80
CA SER A 26 40.70 -5.16 -4.56
C SER A 26 39.60 -4.52 -3.71
N ASP A 27 39.83 -4.42 -2.40
CA ASP A 27 38.93 -3.66 -1.52
C ASP A 27 38.99 -2.17 -1.89
N CYS A 28 37.84 -1.48 -1.91
CA CYS A 28 37.81 -0.05 -2.26
C CYS A 28 38.32 0.85 -1.12
N ASP A 29 38.46 0.32 0.10
CA ASP A 29 39.13 0.98 1.24
C ASP A 29 40.63 0.62 1.35
N ASP A 30 41.20 -0.16 0.43
CA ASP A 30 42.61 -0.56 0.44
C ASP A 30 43.53 0.68 0.34
N PRO A 31 44.58 0.80 1.19
CA PRO A 31 45.43 1.99 1.20
C PRO A 31 46.25 2.18 -0.08
N ASP A 32 46.54 1.12 -0.84
CA ASP A 32 47.24 1.23 -2.12
C ASP A 32 46.28 1.64 -3.25
N VAL A 33 45.02 1.21 -3.17
CA VAL A 33 43.93 1.75 -4.01
C VAL A 33 43.76 3.25 -3.74
N PHE A 34 43.83 3.69 -2.48
CA PHE A 34 43.80 5.11 -2.13
C PHE A 34 45.00 5.88 -2.70
N LYS A 35 46.23 5.35 -2.61
CA LYS A 35 47.42 5.95 -3.27
C LYS A 35 47.22 6.11 -4.77
N ALA A 36 46.66 5.11 -5.45
CA ALA A 36 46.40 5.16 -6.89
C ALA A 36 45.38 6.25 -7.25
N VAL A 37 44.29 6.37 -6.48
CA VAL A 37 43.27 7.41 -6.66
C VAL A 37 43.82 8.81 -6.34
N ASP A 38 44.64 8.96 -5.30
CA ASP A 38 45.32 10.22 -4.98
C ASP A 38 46.26 10.67 -6.11
N ALA A 39 47.09 9.77 -6.65
CA ALA A 39 47.96 10.07 -7.78
C ALA A 39 47.16 10.49 -9.03
N ALA A 40 46.02 9.82 -9.30
CA ALA A 40 45.15 10.17 -10.41
C ALA A 40 44.48 11.54 -10.23
N LEU A 41 43.91 11.82 -9.05
CA LEU A 41 43.22 13.07 -8.75
C LEU A 41 44.18 14.27 -8.64
N LYS A 42 45.38 14.08 -8.10
CA LYS A 42 46.45 15.10 -8.12
C LYS A 42 46.84 15.48 -9.54
N LYS A 43 46.99 14.48 -10.44
CA LYS A 43 47.20 14.77 -11.86
C LYS A 43 46.00 15.50 -12.47
N TYR A 44 44.77 15.06 -12.19
CA TYR A 44 43.57 15.69 -12.76
C TYR A 44 43.47 17.18 -12.40
N ASN A 45 43.62 17.52 -11.11
CA ASN A 45 43.59 18.91 -10.63
C ASN A 45 44.80 19.74 -11.10
N GLY A 46 45.93 19.11 -11.43
CA GLY A 46 47.11 19.77 -11.99
C GLY A 46 47.04 20.00 -13.50
N ASP A 47 46.35 19.11 -14.24
CA ASP A 47 46.07 19.26 -15.67
C ASP A 47 44.98 20.34 -15.94
N THR A 48 44.15 20.69 -14.94
CA THR A 48 43.13 21.74 -15.03
C THR A 48 43.68 23.14 -14.73
N ALA A 49 43.85 23.97 -15.77
CA ALA A 49 44.45 25.29 -15.63
C ALA A 49 43.63 26.33 -14.83
N THR A 50 42.30 26.22 -14.79
CA THR A 50 41.43 27.19 -14.08
C THR A 50 40.21 26.52 -13.41
N GLY A 51 39.80 27.07 -12.27
CA GLY A 51 38.59 26.69 -11.55
C GLY A 51 38.84 26.19 -10.12
N ASN A 52 37.89 25.44 -9.60
CA ASN A 52 37.99 24.77 -8.30
C ASN A 52 38.60 23.37 -8.46
N GLN A 53 39.47 22.98 -7.52
CA GLN A 53 39.95 21.61 -7.40
C GLN A 53 38.79 20.66 -7.10
N PHE A 54 38.88 19.43 -7.59
CA PHE A 54 37.98 18.35 -7.17
C PHE A 54 38.57 17.54 -6.02
N ALA A 55 37.74 17.13 -5.08
CA ALA A 55 38.09 16.21 -4.00
C ALA A 55 37.42 14.85 -4.22
N LEU A 56 38.06 13.77 -3.76
CA LEU A 56 37.46 12.44 -3.76
C LEU A 56 36.17 12.45 -2.95
N TYR A 57 35.12 11.81 -3.49
CA TYR A 57 33.93 11.46 -2.73
C TYR A 57 33.98 9.99 -2.31
N VAL A 58 34.00 9.05 -3.27
CA VAL A 58 33.99 7.60 -2.98
C VAL A 58 34.62 6.79 -4.13
N VAL A 59 35.26 5.66 -3.81
CA VAL A 59 35.73 4.67 -4.79
C VAL A 59 34.64 3.62 -5.03
N MET A 60 34.25 3.42 -6.29
CA MET A 60 33.12 2.57 -6.69
C MET A 60 33.55 1.16 -7.13
N GLU A 61 34.74 1.02 -7.71
CA GLU A 61 35.32 -0.25 -8.15
C GLU A 61 36.85 -0.15 -8.11
N ALA A 62 37.51 -1.16 -7.57
CA ALA A 62 38.97 -1.25 -7.50
C ALA A 62 39.46 -2.63 -7.94
N LYS A 63 40.51 -2.64 -8.78
CA LYS A 63 41.21 -3.84 -9.26
C LYS A 63 42.70 -3.57 -9.37
N ARG A 64 43.54 -4.60 -9.18
CA ARG A 64 44.99 -4.56 -9.39
C ARG A 64 45.51 -5.78 -10.13
N THR A 65 46.62 -5.65 -10.83
CA THR A 65 47.37 -6.79 -11.39
C THR A 65 48.28 -7.41 -10.33
N ALA A 66 48.36 -8.74 -10.26
CA ALA A 66 49.32 -9.42 -9.40
C ALA A 66 50.76 -9.29 -9.95
N GLY A 67 51.66 -8.68 -9.17
CA GLY A 67 53.07 -8.48 -9.55
C GLY A 67 53.79 -7.47 -8.63
N PRO A 68 55.11 -7.28 -8.80
CA PRO A 68 55.88 -6.26 -8.07
C PRO A 68 55.61 -4.83 -8.58
N ASP A 69 55.15 -4.70 -9.83
CA ASP A 69 54.71 -3.45 -10.45
C ASP A 69 53.18 -3.49 -10.64
N PRO A 70 52.39 -3.12 -9.62
CA PRO A 70 50.94 -3.20 -9.70
C PRO A 70 50.37 -2.11 -10.63
N GLN A 71 49.65 -2.52 -11.67
CA GLN A 71 48.73 -1.66 -12.38
C GLN A 71 47.36 -1.70 -11.68
N PHE A 72 46.89 -0.55 -11.23
CA PHE A 72 45.55 -0.36 -10.68
C PHE A 72 44.56 0.06 -11.78
N TYR A 73 43.34 -0.45 -11.70
CA TYR A 73 42.17 0.04 -12.42
C TYR A 73 41.12 0.45 -11.38
N VAL A 74 40.76 1.73 -11.37
CA VAL A 74 39.87 2.32 -10.37
C VAL A 74 38.76 3.14 -11.02
N LYS A 75 37.54 3.02 -10.48
CA LYS A 75 36.42 3.93 -10.74
C LYS A 75 36.09 4.67 -9.47
N TYR A 76 35.97 5.99 -9.53
CA TYR A 76 35.72 6.82 -8.36
C TYR A 76 34.89 8.06 -8.73
N ARG A 77 34.18 8.58 -7.73
CA ARG A 77 33.40 9.82 -7.81
C ARG A 77 34.15 10.96 -7.15
N ILE A 78 34.06 12.15 -7.74
CA ILE A 78 34.68 13.38 -7.24
C ILE A 78 33.65 14.50 -7.13
N LEU A 79 33.86 15.41 -6.19
CA LEU A 79 33.01 16.58 -5.97
C LEU A 79 33.86 17.85 -6.07
N GLU A 80 33.29 18.91 -6.64
CA GLU A 80 33.90 20.24 -6.66
C GLU A 80 34.15 20.71 -5.22
N SER A 81 35.34 21.23 -4.94
CA SER A 81 35.75 21.69 -3.62
C SER A 81 35.74 23.21 -3.52
N THR A 82 36.01 23.73 -2.31
CA THR A 82 36.18 25.17 -2.05
C THR A 82 37.60 25.69 -2.31
N CYS A 83 38.54 24.84 -2.73
CA CYS A 83 39.90 25.25 -3.09
C CYS A 83 39.99 25.57 -4.59
N THR A 84 40.71 26.62 -4.97
CA THR A 84 41.02 26.87 -6.40
C THR A 84 42.24 26.07 -6.85
N THR A 85 42.41 25.88 -8.16
CA THR A 85 43.61 25.25 -8.76
C THR A 85 44.89 26.06 -8.54
N GLU A 86 44.76 27.35 -8.21
CA GLU A 86 45.87 28.26 -7.88
C GLU A 86 46.36 28.12 -6.42
N GLU A 87 45.52 27.60 -5.51
CA GLU A 87 45.93 27.36 -4.14
C GLU A 87 46.86 26.13 -4.05
N ASN A 88 48.05 26.31 -3.48
CA ASN A 88 49.01 25.24 -3.15
C ASN A 88 48.53 24.31 -2.00
N LYS A 89 47.22 24.02 -1.93
CA LYS A 89 46.59 23.07 -1.02
C LYS A 89 46.40 21.73 -1.73
N HIS A 90 46.48 20.64 -0.98
CA HIS A 90 46.10 19.32 -1.49
C HIS A 90 44.60 19.09 -1.33
N TRP A 91 43.99 18.41 -2.31
CA TRP A 91 42.55 18.12 -2.35
C TRP A 91 42.02 17.45 -1.06
N GLN A 92 42.85 16.66 -0.35
CA GLN A 92 42.54 16.10 0.96
C GLN A 92 42.11 17.16 2.00
N GLN A 93 42.71 18.35 1.95
CA GLN A 93 42.48 19.45 2.90
C GLN A 93 41.23 20.27 2.55
N CYS A 94 40.74 20.17 1.32
CA CYS A 94 39.64 20.98 0.80
C CYS A 94 38.27 20.49 1.28
N HIS A 95 37.33 21.42 1.50
CA HIS A 95 35.94 21.11 1.81
C HIS A 95 35.13 20.98 0.51
N TYR A 96 34.05 20.19 0.50
CA TYR A 96 33.15 20.14 -0.64
C TYR A 96 32.39 21.46 -0.80
N LYS A 97 32.12 21.86 -2.04
CA LYS A 97 31.29 23.02 -2.38
C LYS A 97 29.81 22.67 -2.19
N VAL A 98 29.06 23.48 -1.44
CA VAL A 98 27.67 23.19 -1.01
C VAL A 98 26.61 23.93 -1.85
N SER A 99 27.00 24.56 -2.96
CA SER A 99 26.08 25.23 -3.89
C SER A 99 25.26 24.22 -4.71
N ALA A 100 24.05 24.60 -5.14
CA ALA A 100 23.32 23.85 -6.16
C ALA A 100 24.12 23.70 -7.48
N ASP A 101 24.98 24.67 -7.79
CA ASP A 101 25.91 24.69 -8.93
C ASP A 101 27.24 23.94 -8.66
N ALA A 102 27.26 22.98 -7.73
CA ALA A 102 28.45 22.19 -7.41
C ALA A 102 28.63 21.03 -8.41
N LYS A 103 29.75 21.04 -9.13
CA LYS A 103 30.04 20.03 -10.15
C LYS A 103 30.40 18.69 -9.52
N THR A 104 29.88 17.62 -10.11
CA THR A 104 30.19 16.23 -9.74
C THR A 104 30.92 15.55 -10.88
N GLY A 105 31.88 14.68 -10.59
CA GLY A 105 32.61 13.92 -11.60
C GLY A 105 32.54 12.42 -11.38
N GLU A 106 32.43 11.65 -12.47
CA GLU A 106 32.69 10.21 -12.46
C GLU A 106 33.97 9.94 -13.27
N CYS A 107 34.98 9.38 -12.59
CA CYS A 107 36.30 9.10 -13.15
C CYS A 107 36.56 7.61 -13.27
N THR A 108 37.28 7.23 -14.33
CA THR A 108 37.92 5.92 -14.48
C THR A 108 39.39 6.13 -14.79
N ALA A 109 40.28 5.57 -13.95
CA ALA A 109 41.72 5.68 -14.11
C ALA A 109 42.40 4.31 -14.18
N ARG A 110 43.48 4.26 -14.97
CA ARG A 110 44.51 3.24 -14.96
C ARG A 110 45.79 3.87 -14.45
N VAL A 111 46.30 3.34 -13.34
CA VAL A 111 47.46 3.90 -12.65
C VAL A 111 48.51 2.82 -12.52
N HIS A 112 49.65 2.99 -13.19
CA HIS A 112 50.81 2.14 -13.00
C HIS A 112 51.72 2.80 -11.95
N MET A 113 52.03 2.06 -10.88
CA MET A 113 52.86 2.54 -9.77
C MET A 113 54.11 1.68 -9.68
N ASN A 114 55.27 2.27 -9.97
CA ASN A 114 56.56 1.64 -9.76
C ASN A 114 57.23 2.30 -8.54
N ASP A 115 57.32 1.55 -7.43
CA ASP A 115 57.86 2.04 -6.16
C ASP A 115 59.39 2.22 -6.17
N ALA A 116 60.11 1.59 -7.10
CA ALA A 116 61.57 1.66 -7.20
C ALA A 116 62.03 3.00 -7.81
N ASP A 117 61.48 3.36 -8.97
CA ASP A 117 61.77 4.59 -9.72
C ASP A 117 60.89 5.78 -9.29
N LYS A 118 59.89 5.54 -8.43
CA LYS A 118 58.84 6.50 -8.02
C LYS A 118 58.06 7.08 -9.21
N THR A 119 57.98 6.34 -10.32
CA THR A 119 57.26 6.79 -11.52
C THR A 119 55.80 6.33 -11.48
N THR A 120 54.88 7.29 -11.51
CA THR A 120 53.44 7.02 -11.55
C THR A 120 52.87 7.38 -12.92
N ASN A 121 52.54 6.41 -13.75
CA ASN A 121 51.89 6.66 -15.03
C ASN A 121 50.36 6.56 -14.88
N VAL A 122 49.70 7.72 -14.95
CA VAL A 122 48.24 7.87 -14.86
C VAL A 122 47.66 8.14 -16.24
N SER A 123 46.79 7.23 -16.70
CA SER A 123 45.85 7.42 -17.80
C SER A 123 44.44 7.42 -17.24
N GLN A 124 43.68 8.51 -17.42
CA GLN A 124 42.36 8.67 -16.81
C GLN A 124 41.37 9.39 -17.72
N VAL A 125 40.08 9.12 -17.52
CA VAL A 125 38.96 9.84 -18.14
C VAL A 125 37.95 10.17 -17.04
N CYS A 126 37.65 11.46 -16.88
CA CYS A 126 36.63 11.96 -15.96
C CYS A 126 35.50 12.61 -16.76
N LYS A 127 34.25 12.26 -16.45
CA LYS A 127 33.05 12.93 -16.96
C LYS A 127 32.52 13.85 -15.88
N ILE A 128 32.46 15.15 -16.15
CA ILE A 128 31.97 16.16 -15.21
C ILE A 128 30.52 16.52 -15.55
N PHE A 129 29.69 16.64 -14.52
CA PHE A 129 28.28 16.98 -14.57
C PHE A 129 28.03 18.24 -13.73
N SER A 130 27.35 19.23 -14.29
CA SER A 130 27.01 20.50 -13.62
C SER A 130 25.64 20.46 -12.91
N ASP A 131 25.06 19.28 -12.76
CA ASP A 131 23.67 19.08 -12.35
C ASP A 131 23.61 18.12 -11.15
N VAL A 132 23.33 18.68 -9.97
CA VAL A 132 23.25 17.96 -8.70
C VAL A 132 22.01 17.05 -8.63
N SER A 133 20.99 17.23 -9.49
CA SER A 133 19.78 16.39 -9.48
C SER A 133 20.04 14.91 -9.81
N LYS A 134 21.22 14.59 -10.38
CA LYS A 134 21.67 13.21 -10.61
C LYS A 134 22.46 12.60 -9.46
N ILE A 135 22.76 13.37 -8.40
CA ILE A 135 22.99 12.79 -7.07
C ILE A 135 21.64 12.40 -6.48
N ARG A 136 21.05 11.30 -7.00
CA ARG A 136 20.36 10.40 -6.06
C ARG A 136 21.43 9.95 -5.08
N LEU A 137 21.36 10.43 -3.84
CA LEU A 137 22.16 9.92 -2.76
C LEU A 137 21.87 8.43 -2.67
N SER A 138 22.80 7.63 -3.20
CA SER A 138 22.80 6.19 -2.99
C SER A 138 23.32 6.03 -1.57
N GLU A 139 22.41 6.20 -0.59
CA GLU A 139 22.59 5.59 0.71
C GLU A 139 23.10 4.17 0.46
N ALA A 140 24.27 3.82 1.00
CA ALA A 140 24.79 2.47 0.87
C ALA A 140 23.71 1.53 1.42
N PRO A 141 23.04 0.72 0.58
CA PRO A 141 21.68 0.24 0.87
C PRO A 141 21.73 -0.58 2.16
N CYS A 142 21.15 -0.02 3.23
CA CYS A 142 21.32 -0.51 4.59
C CYS A 142 20.98 -2.00 4.65
N LEU A 143 21.99 -2.86 4.76
CA LEU A 143 21.82 -4.30 4.47
C LEU A 143 20.83 -4.96 5.45
N GLY A 144 20.78 -4.46 6.69
CA GLY A 144 19.82 -4.85 7.73
C GLY A 144 18.54 -4.01 7.79
N CYS A 145 18.21 -3.22 6.77
CA CYS A 145 16.94 -2.47 6.66
C CYS A 145 15.94 -3.21 5.76
N PHE A 146 14.67 -2.77 5.79
CA PHE A 146 13.63 -3.29 4.89
C PHE A 146 13.75 -2.68 3.48
N HIS A 147 14.05 -3.53 2.50
CA HIS A 147 14.05 -3.18 1.08
C HIS A 147 12.79 -3.70 0.40
N HIS A 148 12.29 -2.97 -0.59
CA HIS A 148 11.19 -3.47 -1.42
C HIS A 148 11.65 -4.67 -2.26
N ILE A 149 10.77 -5.66 -2.42
CA ILE A 149 10.96 -6.85 -3.28
C ILE A 149 9.78 -6.99 -4.24
N SER A 150 9.90 -7.82 -5.27
CA SER A 150 8.76 -8.11 -6.15
C SER A 150 7.66 -8.86 -5.40
N SER A 151 6.41 -8.46 -5.62
CA SER A 151 5.22 -9.18 -5.17
C SER A 151 5.10 -10.58 -5.78
N ASP A 152 5.72 -10.83 -6.94
CA ASP A 152 5.69 -12.11 -7.67
C ASP A 152 6.68 -13.16 -7.12
N GLY A 153 7.39 -12.85 -6.02
CA GLY A 153 8.35 -13.76 -5.42
C GLY A 153 7.69 -15.03 -4.86
N SER A 154 8.32 -16.19 -5.10
CA SER A 154 7.89 -17.48 -4.57
C SER A 154 7.60 -17.45 -3.07
N GLU A 155 8.52 -16.86 -2.30
CA GLU A 155 8.44 -16.73 -0.85
C GLU A 155 7.25 -15.84 -0.42
N VAL A 156 6.97 -14.77 -1.18
CA VAL A 156 5.80 -13.91 -0.94
C VAL A 156 4.51 -14.72 -1.15
N SER A 157 4.44 -15.52 -2.21
CA SER A 157 3.28 -16.38 -2.49
C SER A 157 3.05 -17.45 -1.42
N GLU A 158 4.13 -18.06 -0.88
CA GLU A 158 4.02 -19.05 0.20
C GLU A 158 3.64 -18.44 1.54
N ILE A 159 4.20 -17.27 1.89
CA ILE A 159 3.83 -16.54 3.11
C ILE A 159 2.35 -16.17 3.06
N LEU A 160 1.89 -15.56 1.95
CA LEU A 160 0.49 -15.17 1.77
C LEU A 160 -0.46 -16.37 1.78
N LYS A 161 -0.08 -17.49 1.17
CA LYS A 161 -0.85 -18.74 1.26
C LYS A 161 -0.99 -19.19 2.72
N LYS A 162 0.13 -19.26 3.47
CA LYS A 162 0.12 -19.63 4.89
C LYS A 162 -0.73 -18.66 5.74
N THR A 163 -0.61 -17.34 5.56
CA THR A 163 -1.36 -16.37 6.38
C THR A 163 -2.84 -16.32 6.04
N ILE A 164 -3.22 -16.42 4.75
CA ILE A 164 -4.63 -16.43 4.35
C ILE A 164 -5.33 -17.72 4.79
N GLN A 165 -4.68 -18.88 4.67
CA GLN A 165 -5.19 -20.14 5.24
C GLN A 165 -5.33 -20.06 6.77
N LYS A 166 -4.33 -19.47 7.45
CA LYS A 166 -4.37 -19.24 8.91
C LYS A 166 -5.49 -18.28 9.31
N PHE A 167 -5.72 -17.19 8.56
CA PHE A 167 -6.83 -16.27 8.79
C PHE A 167 -8.18 -16.97 8.59
N ASN A 168 -8.40 -17.57 7.42
CA ASN A 168 -9.66 -18.23 7.08
C ASN A 168 -10.03 -19.34 8.08
N LYS A 169 -9.05 -20.05 8.64
CA LYS A 169 -9.29 -21.09 9.64
C LYS A 169 -9.56 -20.57 11.07
N HIS A 170 -9.08 -19.38 11.45
CA HIS A 170 -9.09 -18.93 12.87
C HIS A 170 -9.69 -17.54 13.12
N SER A 171 -10.15 -16.81 12.10
CA SER A 171 -10.92 -15.57 12.29
C SER A 171 -12.39 -15.85 12.57
N ASP A 172 -13.06 -14.95 13.29
CA ASP A 172 -14.49 -15.04 13.64
C ASP A 172 -15.44 -14.73 12.45
N GLU A 173 -14.90 -14.33 11.31
CA GLU A 173 -15.67 -14.05 10.10
C GLU A 173 -16.39 -15.30 9.57
N PRO A 174 -17.65 -15.23 9.10
CA PRO A 174 -18.38 -16.41 8.62
C PRO A 174 -17.93 -16.86 7.21
N ALA A 175 -17.45 -15.93 6.39
CA ALA A 175 -17.05 -16.17 5.00
C ALA A 175 -15.54 -16.39 4.85
N LEU A 176 -15.14 -17.09 3.78
CA LEU A 176 -13.75 -17.21 3.36
C LEU A 176 -13.32 -15.97 2.56
N PHE A 177 -12.12 -15.46 2.85
CA PHE A 177 -11.49 -14.33 2.15
C PHE A 177 -10.39 -14.80 1.20
N LYS A 178 -10.25 -14.14 0.06
CA LYS A 178 -9.32 -14.51 -1.03
C LYS A 178 -8.46 -13.32 -1.45
N LEU A 179 -7.17 -13.55 -1.67
CA LEU A 179 -6.22 -12.52 -2.12
C LEU A 179 -6.73 -11.81 -3.39
N VAL A 180 -6.65 -10.48 -3.39
CA VAL A 180 -6.95 -9.63 -4.55
C VAL A 180 -5.68 -8.94 -5.05
N GLU A 181 -4.96 -8.24 -4.17
CA GLU A 181 -3.83 -7.40 -4.57
C GLU A 181 -2.75 -7.35 -3.49
N ILE A 182 -1.48 -7.33 -3.91
CA ILE A 182 -0.32 -7.15 -3.02
C ILE A 182 0.18 -5.71 -3.20
N LYS A 183 -0.12 -4.85 -2.23
CA LYS A 183 0.20 -3.42 -2.27
C LYS A 183 1.68 -3.12 -2.06
N GLU A 184 2.33 -3.89 -1.18
CA GLU A 184 3.73 -3.68 -0.81
C GLU A 184 4.35 -4.97 -0.29
N ALA A 185 5.50 -5.37 -0.82
CA ALA A 185 6.31 -6.47 -0.29
C ALA A 185 7.71 -5.95 0.07
N LYS A 186 8.14 -6.21 1.31
CA LYS A 186 9.43 -5.78 1.87
C LYS A 186 10.15 -6.94 2.54
N ARG A 187 11.48 -6.95 2.44
CA ARG A 187 12.37 -7.95 3.06
C ARG A 187 13.58 -7.30 3.72
N GLN A 188 14.02 -7.85 4.85
CA GLN A 188 15.17 -7.42 5.64
C GLN A 188 16.11 -8.61 5.89
N VAL A 189 17.43 -8.39 5.79
CA VAL A 189 18.45 -9.38 6.17
C VAL A 189 18.56 -9.43 7.70
N VAL A 190 18.50 -10.64 8.27
CA VAL A 190 18.79 -10.94 9.68
C VAL A 190 19.59 -12.26 9.75
N ALA A 191 19.47 -13.06 10.81
CA ALA A 191 19.94 -14.46 10.84
C ALA A 191 19.00 -15.38 10.01
N GLY A 192 18.79 -15.01 8.75
CA GLY A 192 17.65 -15.41 7.93
C GLY A 192 17.02 -14.19 7.26
N TRP A 193 15.72 -14.25 6.97
CA TRP A 193 14.98 -13.16 6.33
C TRP A 193 13.70 -12.81 7.07
N ASN A 194 13.54 -11.52 7.39
CA ASN A 194 12.27 -10.96 7.84
C ASN A 194 11.49 -10.42 6.64
N TYR A 195 10.19 -10.71 6.58
CA TYR A 195 9.28 -10.21 5.55
C TYR A 195 8.18 -9.33 6.17
N ILE A 196 7.80 -8.25 5.48
CA ILE A 196 6.58 -7.48 5.72
C ILE A 196 5.84 -7.39 4.39
N ILE A 197 4.60 -7.90 4.33
CA ILE A 197 3.79 -7.92 3.11
C ILE A 197 2.43 -7.31 3.41
N ARG A 198 2.05 -6.27 2.68
CA ARG A 198 0.74 -5.61 2.76
C ARG A 198 -0.10 -5.99 1.55
N TYR A 199 -1.31 -6.46 1.82
CA TYR A 199 -2.19 -7.02 0.81
C TYR A 199 -3.66 -6.75 1.14
N GLU A 200 -4.48 -6.76 0.11
CA GLU A 200 -5.94 -6.69 0.22
C GLU A 200 -6.55 -8.03 -0.21
N MET A 201 -7.52 -8.51 0.55
CA MET A 201 -8.24 -9.75 0.30
C MET A 201 -9.75 -9.51 0.46
N GLU A 202 -10.55 -10.10 -0.42
CA GLU A 202 -11.99 -9.87 -0.48
C GLU A 202 -12.80 -11.10 -0.10
N GLU A 203 -13.95 -10.83 0.50
CA GLU A 203 -14.95 -11.80 0.92
C GLU A 203 -15.55 -12.56 -0.28
N THR A 204 -15.52 -13.89 -0.21
CA THR A 204 -16.00 -14.78 -1.28
C THR A 204 -17.42 -15.29 -1.06
N ASN A 205 -17.98 -15.96 -2.05
CA ASN A 205 -19.28 -16.63 -1.95
C ASN A 205 -19.27 -17.93 -1.10
N CYS A 206 -18.17 -18.25 -0.42
CA CYS A 206 -18.00 -19.49 0.36
C CYS A 206 -18.10 -19.20 1.87
N SER A 207 -19.05 -19.85 2.57
CA SER A 207 -19.07 -19.92 4.03
C SER A 207 -18.08 -20.96 4.55
N LYS A 208 -17.48 -20.70 5.71
CA LYS A 208 -16.67 -21.67 6.48
C LYS A 208 -17.46 -22.91 6.90
N ASP A 209 -18.78 -22.80 7.05
CA ASP A 209 -19.67 -23.94 7.35
C ASP A 209 -19.70 -24.98 6.21
N GLN A 210 -19.41 -24.54 4.99
CA GLN A 210 -19.49 -25.34 3.75
C GLN A 210 -18.11 -25.70 3.20
N PHE A 211 -17.10 -24.86 3.45
CA PHE A 211 -15.76 -24.99 2.88
C PHE A 211 -14.68 -24.81 3.96
N GLN A 212 -13.89 -25.85 4.18
CA GLN A 212 -12.79 -25.84 5.17
C GLN A 212 -11.59 -24.95 4.77
N ASP A 213 -11.44 -24.67 3.47
CA ASP A 213 -10.44 -23.78 2.89
C ASP A 213 -10.90 -23.32 1.49
N LEU A 214 -10.19 -22.36 0.89
CA LEU A 214 -10.48 -21.82 -0.44
C LEU A 214 -10.40 -22.89 -1.54
N THR A 215 -11.54 -23.15 -2.19
CA THR A 215 -11.62 -23.99 -3.40
C THR A 215 -11.55 -23.13 -4.67
N PRO A 216 -11.35 -23.72 -5.87
CA PRO A 216 -11.47 -23.01 -7.14
C PRO A 216 -12.88 -22.42 -7.39
N GLU A 217 -13.90 -22.92 -6.70
CA GLU A 217 -15.29 -22.46 -6.80
C GLU A 217 -15.52 -21.17 -6.00
N CYS A 218 -14.70 -20.89 -4.97
CA CYS A 218 -14.77 -19.66 -4.18
C CYS A 218 -14.32 -18.45 -5.01
N LYS A 219 -15.31 -17.65 -5.41
CA LYS A 219 -15.18 -16.41 -6.17
C LYS A 219 -15.44 -15.21 -5.27
N ILE A 220 -14.71 -14.14 -5.54
CA ILE A 220 -14.90 -12.84 -4.90
C ILE A 220 -16.32 -12.34 -5.17
N THR A 221 -17.00 -11.86 -4.12
CA THR A 221 -18.36 -11.32 -4.22
C THR A 221 -18.29 -9.84 -4.62
N SER A 222 -19.08 -9.38 -5.59
CA SER A 222 -19.11 -7.96 -6.03
C SER A 222 -19.69 -6.95 -5.03
N ARG A 223 -19.92 -7.41 -3.79
CA ARG A 223 -20.28 -6.63 -2.59
C ARG A 223 -19.54 -7.15 -1.34
N GLY A 224 -18.48 -7.95 -1.53
CA GLY A 224 -17.72 -8.51 -0.43
C GLY A 224 -16.92 -7.45 0.30
N ARG A 225 -16.73 -7.61 1.61
CA ARG A 225 -15.88 -6.69 2.40
C ARG A 225 -14.41 -6.86 1.99
N VAL A 226 -13.69 -5.74 1.89
CA VAL A 226 -12.26 -5.68 1.52
C VAL A 226 -11.41 -5.64 2.79
N ALA A 227 -10.79 -6.75 3.17
CA ALA A 227 -9.87 -6.80 4.31
C ALA A 227 -8.50 -6.24 3.92
N LYS A 228 -7.95 -5.31 4.73
CA LYS A 228 -6.61 -4.76 4.56
C LYS A 228 -5.64 -5.40 5.56
N CYS A 229 -4.65 -6.13 5.08
CA CYS A 229 -3.77 -6.96 5.91
C CYS A 229 -2.30 -6.55 5.86
N GLU A 230 -1.58 -6.75 6.96
CA GLU A 230 -0.12 -6.74 7.04
C GLU A 230 0.37 -8.08 7.61
N ALA A 231 0.95 -8.92 6.76
CA ALA A 231 1.64 -10.15 7.14
C ALA A 231 3.09 -9.88 7.52
N LYS A 232 3.57 -10.62 8.52
CA LYS A 232 4.96 -10.67 8.98
C LYS A 232 5.39 -12.12 9.04
N ALA A 233 6.58 -12.42 8.52
CA ALA A 233 7.09 -13.78 8.49
C ALA A 233 8.61 -13.81 8.66
N PHE A 234 9.11 -14.90 9.24
CA PHE A 234 10.53 -15.19 9.37
C PHE A 234 10.88 -16.48 8.62
N GLN A 235 11.91 -16.38 7.79
CA GLN A 235 12.51 -17.50 7.06
C GLN A 235 13.92 -17.77 7.59
N ASN A 236 14.23 -19.02 7.91
CA ASN A 236 15.54 -19.41 8.43
C ASN A 236 16.62 -19.50 7.32
N LEU A 237 17.86 -19.79 7.71
CA LEU A 237 18.99 -19.96 6.78
C LEU A 237 18.87 -21.20 5.86
N GLN A 238 17.92 -22.11 6.17
CA GLN A 238 17.56 -23.28 5.39
C GLN A 238 16.44 -22.97 4.36
N ALA A 239 16.05 -21.70 4.23
CA ALA A 239 14.96 -21.19 3.39
C ALA A 239 13.54 -21.64 3.80
N GLU A 240 13.36 -22.19 5.00
CA GLU A 240 12.06 -22.59 5.55
C GLU A 240 11.37 -21.39 6.22
N ILE A 241 10.10 -21.13 5.89
CA ILE A 241 9.28 -20.13 6.59
C ILE A 241 8.80 -20.74 7.92
N VAL A 242 9.46 -20.34 9.01
CA VAL A 242 9.29 -20.91 10.37
C VAL A 242 8.14 -20.26 11.13
N ASP A 243 7.99 -18.94 11.04
CA ASP A 243 6.91 -18.19 11.71
C ASP A 243 6.13 -17.30 10.72
N THR A 244 4.83 -17.15 10.98
CA THR A 244 3.91 -16.29 10.23
C THR A 244 2.85 -15.67 11.16
N ALA A 245 2.77 -14.34 11.14
CA ALA A 245 1.71 -13.55 11.78
C ALA A 245 1.04 -12.64 10.74
N SER A 246 -0.22 -12.26 10.96
CA SER A 246 -0.94 -11.33 10.09
C SER A 246 -1.99 -10.55 10.88
N ASP A 247 -1.88 -9.23 10.88
CA ASP A 247 -2.98 -8.32 11.28
C ASP A 247 -3.85 -8.06 10.05
N CYS A 248 -5.17 -8.11 10.20
CA CYS A 248 -6.14 -7.95 9.10
C CYS A 248 -7.31 -7.09 9.57
N LYS A 249 -7.43 -5.91 8.98
CA LYS A 249 -8.47 -4.93 9.28
C LYS A 249 -9.53 -4.99 8.21
N ILE A 250 -10.60 -5.73 8.51
CA ILE A 250 -11.86 -5.62 7.77
C ILE A 250 -12.52 -4.31 8.19
N PRO A 251 -12.92 -3.44 7.24
CA PRO A 251 -13.87 -2.40 7.56
C PRO A 251 -15.16 -3.10 7.94
N VAL A 252 -15.50 -3.04 9.23
CA VAL A 252 -16.86 -3.36 9.69
C VAL A 252 -17.79 -2.49 8.85
N GLU A 253 -18.81 -3.10 8.25
CA GLU A 253 -19.86 -2.33 7.60
C GLU A 253 -20.54 -1.53 8.72
N GLU A 254 -20.19 -0.24 8.83
CA GLU A 254 -20.67 0.59 9.94
C GLU A 254 -22.20 0.59 9.90
N THR A 255 -22.82 -0.03 10.90
CA THR A 255 -24.27 -0.09 11.12
C THR A 255 -24.76 1.29 11.59
N VAL A 256 -24.54 2.27 10.72
CA VAL A 256 -24.64 3.72 10.88
C VAL A 256 -24.45 4.15 12.33
N VAL A 257 -23.23 3.95 12.84
CA VAL A 257 -22.78 4.63 14.07
C VAL A 257 -22.50 6.09 13.71
N ALA A 258 -23.59 6.80 13.39
CA ALA A 258 -23.62 8.25 13.33
C ALA A 258 -22.88 8.76 14.58
N ALA A 259 -21.95 9.70 14.36
CA ALA A 259 -20.97 10.13 15.35
C ALA A 259 -21.60 10.36 16.73
N ILE A 260 -20.81 10.27 17.81
CA ILE A 260 -21.31 10.26 19.20
C ILE A 260 -21.77 11.65 19.66
N CYS A 261 -22.80 12.18 19.00
CA CYS A 261 -23.65 13.28 19.39
C CYS A 261 -24.88 12.71 20.14
N PRO A 262 -25.13 13.12 21.40
CA PRO A 262 -26.31 12.70 22.15
C PRO A 262 -27.64 13.05 21.45
N GLY A 263 -27.66 14.17 20.72
CA GLY A 263 -28.86 14.69 20.04
C GLY A 263 -28.99 14.33 18.56
N CYS A 264 -28.29 13.32 18.06
CA CYS A 264 -28.43 12.84 16.67
C CYS A 264 -29.48 11.71 16.57
N PRO A 265 -30.25 11.62 15.47
CA PRO A 265 -31.19 10.51 15.25
C PRO A 265 -30.46 9.16 15.19
N ARG A 266 -31.01 8.14 15.84
CA ARG A 266 -30.51 6.76 15.87
C ARG A 266 -31.62 5.81 15.47
N THR A 267 -31.32 4.85 14.60
CA THR A 267 -32.25 3.77 14.24
C THR A 267 -32.58 2.93 15.48
N ILE A 268 -33.84 2.53 15.63
CA ILE A 268 -34.31 1.64 16.69
C ILE A 268 -35.06 0.44 16.10
N PRO A 269 -35.12 -0.71 16.80
CA PRO A 269 -35.88 -1.87 16.35
C PRO A 269 -37.35 -1.52 16.10
N ASN A 270 -37.91 -2.03 15.00
CA ASN A 270 -39.29 -1.76 14.59
C ASN A 270 -40.33 -2.34 15.56
N ASP A 271 -39.96 -3.33 16.37
CA ASP A 271 -40.76 -3.96 17.43
C ASP A 271 -40.60 -3.28 18.82
N SER A 272 -39.80 -2.21 18.91
CA SER A 272 -39.47 -1.52 20.17
C SER A 272 -40.72 -1.14 20.97
N PRO A 273 -40.81 -1.49 22.27
CA PRO A 273 -41.97 -1.16 23.09
C PRO A 273 -42.18 0.36 23.26
N GLU A 274 -41.13 1.17 23.08
CA GLU A 274 -41.22 2.63 23.15
C GLU A 274 -42.08 3.24 22.03
N LEU A 275 -42.29 2.51 20.91
CA LEU A 275 -43.07 2.99 19.76
C LEU A 275 -44.58 2.81 19.92
N LYS A 276 -45.04 1.96 20.84
CA LYS A 276 -46.45 1.52 20.91
C LYS A 276 -47.42 2.67 21.16
N GLU A 277 -47.25 3.42 22.24
CA GLU A 277 -48.13 4.55 22.56
C GLU A 277 -47.97 5.74 21.59
N PRO A 278 -46.74 6.16 21.19
CA PRO A 278 -46.56 7.18 20.15
C PRO A 278 -47.26 6.88 18.82
N LEU A 279 -47.23 5.63 18.35
CA LEU A 279 -47.90 5.22 17.12
C LEU A 279 -49.42 5.11 17.28
N LYS A 280 -49.90 4.62 18.42
CA LYS A 280 -51.34 4.61 18.74
C LYS A 280 -51.92 6.04 18.66
N VAL A 281 -51.33 7.00 19.37
CA VAL A 281 -51.78 8.41 19.35
C VAL A 281 -51.62 9.04 17.96
N SER A 282 -50.63 8.61 17.16
CA SER A 282 -50.49 9.02 15.75
C SER A 282 -51.63 8.50 14.87
N ILE A 283 -52.05 7.24 15.04
CA ILE A 283 -53.15 6.63 14.28
C ILE A 283 -54.51 7.21 14.71
N GLU A 284 -54.72 7.42 16.01
CA GLU A 284 -55.90 8.13 16.54
C GLU A 284 -56.01 9.54 15.95
N LYS A 285 -54.92 10.32 15.96
CA LYS A 285 -54.89 11.66 15.36
C LYS A 285 -55.16 11.61 13.85
N TYR A 286 -54.48 10.75 13.10
CA TYR A 286 -54.69 10.62 11.65
C TYR A 286 -56.14 10.25 11.31
N ASN A 287 -56.78 9.41 12.12
CA ASN A 287 -58.19 9.06 11.94
C ASN A 287 -59.16 10.23 12.18
N LEU A 288 -58.84 11.13 13.12
CA LEU A 288 -59.61 12.34 13.41
C LEU A 288 -59.40 13.44 12.35
N GLU A 289 -58.19 13.56 11.79
CA GLU A 289 -57.86 14.57 10.77
C GLU A 289 -58.13 14.10 9.32
N SER A 290 -58.33 12.80 9.10
CA SER A 290 -58.64 12.21 7.79
C SER A 290 -60.10 12.40 7.39
N ASN A 291 -60.33 12.86 6.16
CA ASN A 291 -61.66 13.05 5.56
C ASN A 291 -62.30 11.75 5.01
N ASP A 292 -61.71 10.57 5.25
CA ASP A 292 -62.30 9.28 4.85
C ASP A 292 -63.46 8.87 5.77
N ASP A 293 -64.50 8.24 5.25
CA ASP A 293 -65.66 7.73 6.01
C ASP A 293 -65.32 6.59 6.99
N PHE A 294 -64.17 5.92 6.84
CA PHE A 294 -63.76 4.76 7.66
C PHE A 294 -62.48 5.02 8.46
N TYR A 295 -62.32 4.28 9.55
CA TYR A 295 -61.07 4.27 10.33
C TYR A 295 -59.97 3.48 9.63
N TYR A 296 -58.71 3.84 9.90
CA TYR A 296 -57.50 3.14 9.53
C TYR A 296 -56.86 2.47 10.76
N LYS A 297 -56.26 1.29 10.56
CA LYS A 297 -55.51 0.53 11.58
C LYS A 297 -54.02 0.48 11.20
N GLY A 298 -53.16 0.50 12.21
CA GLY A 298 -51.71 0.40 12.02
C GLY A 298 -51.29 -0.92 11.38
N GLY A 299 -50.36 -0.85 10.43
CA GLY A 299 -49.74 -1.98 9.75
C GLY A 299 -48.30 -2.21 10.19
N GLU A 300 -47.45 -2.57 9.23
CA GLU A 300 -46.04 -2.85 9.45
C GLU A 300 -45.21 -1.56 9.53
N ILE A 301 -44.30 -1.49 10.49
CA ILE A 301 -43.29 -0.43 10.58
C ILE A 301 -42.14 -0.80 9.64
N GLN A 302 -41.90 0.04 8.64
CA GLN A 302 -40.79 -0.14 7.68
C GLN A 302 -39.46 0.26 8.34
N TRP A 303 -39.42 1.38 9.05
CA TRP A 303 -38.28 1.80 9.86
C TRP A 303 -38.67 2.82 10.94
N ALA A 304 -37.89 2.88 12.02
CA ALA A 304 -38.03 3.87 13.08
C ALA A 304 -36.67 4.44 13.52
N THR A 305 -36.64 5.72 13.85
CA THR A 305 -35.50 6.40 14.49
C THR A 305 -35.95 7.22 15.70
N VAL A 306 -35.04 7.45 16.65
CA VAL A 306 -35.24 8.30 17.83
C VAL A 306 -34.11 9.30 17.98
N GLN A 307 -34.44 10.53 18.36
CA GLN A 307 -33.53 11.63 18.61
C GLN A 307 -33.80 12.22 20.00
N VAL A 308 -32.75 12.40 20.82
CA VAL A 308 -32.89 13.07 22.12
C VAL A 308 -32.82 14.59 21.93
N VAL A 309 -33.82 15.30 22.43
CA VAL A 309 -33.98 16.76 22.34
C VAL A 309 -34.50 17.29 23.69
N ALA A 310 -35.30 18.35 23.72
CA ALA A 310 -36.21 18.61 24.83
C ALA A 310 -37.33 17.55 24.86
N GLY A 311 -36.98 16.31 25.24
CA GLY A 311 -37.83 15.12 25.16
C GLY A 311 -37.23 14.09 24.19
N LYS A 312 -38.09 13.22 23.62
CA LYS A 312 -37.72 12.32 22.52
C LYS A 312 -38.48 12.73 21.26
N LYS A 313 -37.78 12.90 20.14
CA LYS A 313 -38.39 13.01 18.81
C LYS A 313 -38.20 11.70 18.06
N TYR A 314 -39.29 11.02 17.76
CA TYR A 314 -39.29 9.84 16.89
C TYR A 314 -39.59 10.26 15.45
N GLN A 315 -39.01 9.55 14.50
CA GLN A 315 -39.43 9.59 13.09
C GLN A 315 -39.64 8.14 12.63
N VAL A 316 -40.84 7.82 12.17
CA VAL A 316 -41.27 6.44 11.88
C VAL A 316 -41.96 6.40 10.53
N LYS A 317 -41.61 5.41 9.69
CA LYS A 317 -42.34 5.08 8.46
C LYS A 317 -43.05 3.75 8.64
N PHE A 318 -44.36 3.71 8.39
CA PHE A 318 -45.22 2.56 8.63
C PHE A 318 -46.37 2.52 7.64
N THR A 319 -46.94 1.34 7.39
CA THR A 319 -48.17 1.21 6.59
C THR A 319 -49.41 1.37 7.46
N VAL A 320 -50.53 1.81 6.87
CA VAL A 320 -51.86 1.71 7.48
C VAL A 320 -52.85 1.09 6.50
N TRP A 321 -53.86 0.42 7.06
CA TRP A 321 -54.88 -0.31 6.32
C TRP A 321 -56.26 0.26 6.63
N LYS A 322 -57.10 0.45 5.62
CA LYS A 322 -58.48 0.91 5.80
C LYS A 322 -59.31 -0.21 6.44
N THR A 323 -60.10 0.08 7.46
CA THR A 323 -60.89 -0.92 8.18
C THR A 323 -62.31 -1.04 7.64
N ASN A 324 -63.07 -2.01 8.16
CA ASN A 324 -64.51 -2.14 7.94
C ASN A 324 -65.38 -1.22 8.84
N CYS A 325 -64.79 -0.41 9.73
CA CYS A 325 -65.52 0.41 10.69
C CYS A 325 -65.74 1.85 10.17
N SER A 326 -67.00 2.29 10.07
CA SER A 326 -67.35 3.66 9.69
C SER A 326 -67.26 4.64 10.87
N LYS A 327 -66.79 5.86 10.61
CA LYS A 327 -66.83 7.01 11.54
C LYS A 327 -68.25 7.52 11.79
N SER A 328 -69.23 7.12 10.98
CA SER A 328 -70.66 7.43 11.19
C SER A 328 -71.36 6.49 12.17
N GLU A 329 -70.79 5.31 12.40
CA GLU A 329 -71.34 4.25 13.27
C GLU A 329 -70.59 4.14 14.60
N PHE A 330 -69.29 4.47 14.62
CA PHE A 330 -68.43 4.39 15.78
C PHE A 330 -67.71 5.72 16.06
N GLU A 331 -67.81 6.24 17.28
CA GLU A 331 -67.13 7.47 17.72
C GLU A 331 -65.60 7.32 17.76
N LYS A 332 -65.09 6.08 17.88
CA LYS A 332 -63.67 5.74 17.94
C LYS A 332 -63.40 4.40 17.25
N LEU A 333 -62.16 4.19 16.80
CA LEU A 333 -61.67 2.89 16.33
C LEU A 333 -61.78 1.84 17.45
N ASN A 334 -62.65 0.85 17.28
CA ASN A 334 -62.76 -0.30 18.18
C ASN A 334 -61.66 -1.35 17.87
N GLU A 335 -61.28 -2.16 18.85
CA GLU A 335 -60.25 -3.21 18.67
C GLU A 335 -60.68 -4.28 17.67
N ASP A 336 -61.99 -4.60 17.66
CA ASP A 336 -62.65 -5.54 16.74
C ASP A 336 -62.58 -5.12 15.25
N CYS A 337 -62.24 -3.86 14.95
CA CYS A 337 -62.19 -3.36 13.58
C CYS A 337 -61.11 -4.10 12.77
N THR A 338 -61.53 -4.78 11.71
CA THR A 338 -60.66 -5.60 10.84
C THR A 338 -60.15 -4.79 9.64
N ALA A 339 -58.95 -5.10 9.15
CA ALA A 339 -58.41 -4.50 7.94
C ALA A 339 -59.12 -5.06 6.70
N THR A 340 -59.60 -4.18 5.83
CA THR A 340 -60.29 -4.57 4.59
C THR A 340 -59.29 -5.11 3.58
N SER A 341 -59.36 -6.43 3.30
CA SER A 341 -58.39 -7.17 2.46
C SER A 341 -58.19 -6.64 1.05
N ASN A 342 -59.15 -5.85 0.55
CA ASN A 342 -59.15 -5.30 -0.81
C ASN A 342 -58.82 -3.79 -0.82
N SER A 343 -58.42 -3.21 0.31
CA SER A 343 -57.99 -1.81 0.40
C SER A 343 -56.49 -1.68 0.13
N ALA A 344 -56.09 -0.60 -0.57
CA ALA A 344 -54.69 -0.28 -0.76
C ALA A 344 -54.03 0.15 0.56
N SER A 345 -52.78 -0.26 0.78
CA SER A 345 -51.96 0.28 1.87
C SER A 345 -51.66 1.76 1.61
N LEU A 346 -51.77 2.57 2.66
CA LEU A 346 -51.15 3.91 2.66
C LEU A 346 -49.80 3.82 3.35
N SER A 347 -48.77 4.36 2.71
CA SER A 347 -47.43 4.54 3.30
C SER A 347 -47.44 5.83 4.10
N CYS A 348 -47.41 5.73 5.43
CA CYS A 348 -47.37 6.86 6.35
C CYS A 348 -45.94 7.15 6.85
N THR A 349 -45.63 8.42 7.02
CA THR A 349 -44.45 8.91 7.75
C THR A 349 -44.93 9.81 8.88
N ALA A 350 -44.57 9.48 10.12
CA ALA A 350 -44.85 10.29 11.29
C ALA A 350 -43.57 10.91 11.86
N GLN A 351 -43.68 12.17 12.30
CA GLN A 351 -42.75 12.79 13.24
C GLN A 351 -43.49 12.97 14.58
N ILE A 352 -42.95 12.43 15.66
CA ILE A 352 -43.65 12.36 16.96
C ILE A 352 -42.74 12.90 18.05
N HIS A 353 -43.12 14.04 18.65
CA HIS A 353 -42.37 14.63 19.77
C HIS A 353 -43.06 14.28 21.08
N VAL A 354 -42.38 13.50 21.91
CA VAL A 354 -42.81 13.08 23.25
C VAL A 354 -42.07 13.90 24.30
N ILE A 355 -42.80 14.51 25.23
CA ILE A 355 -42.29 15.31 26.35
C ILE A 355 -42.72 14.63 27.67
N PRO A 356 -41.91 13.70 28.23
CA PRO A 356 -42.36 12.83 29.32
C PRO A 356 -42.70 13.56 30.63
N TRP A 357 -42.07 14.70 30.91
CA TRP A 357 -42.30 15.49 32.12
C TRP A 357 -43.52 16.44 32.02
N GLU A 358 -44.17 16.53 30.87
CA GLU A 358 -45.43 17.26 30.67
C GLU A 358 -46.60 16.32 30.35
N ASP A 359 -46.34 15.01 30.19
CA ASP A 359 -47.25 13.98 29.68
C ASP A 359 -47.90 14.35 28.33
N LYS A 360 -47.06 14.78 27.37
CA LYS A 360 -47.52 15.23 26.04
C LYS A 360 -46.86 14.46 24.91
N ILE A 361 -47.69 14.07 23.94
CA ILE A 361 -47.30 13.44 22.68
C ILE A 361 -47.84 14.31 21.54
N TYR A 362 -46.94 14.81 20.69
CA TYR A 362 -47.27 15.65 19.54
C TYR A 362 -46.92 14.93 18.24
N PRO A 363 -47.86 14.19 17.63
CA PRO A 363 -47.64 13.57 16.33
C PRO A 363 -48.02 14.49 15.15
N GLN A 364 -47.24 14.40 14.09
CA GLN A 364 -47.51 14.92 12.75
C GLN A 364 -47.41 13.74 11.79
N VAL A 365 -48.50 13.38 11.11
CA VAL A 365 -48.59 12.15 10.30
C VAL A 365 -48.99 12.51 8.87
N ASN A 366 -48.13 12.18 7.90
CA ASN A 366 -48.41 12.35 6.47
C ASN A 366 -48.48 10.96 5.83
N CYS A 367 -49.61 10.65 5.18
CA CYS A 367 -49.83 9.36 4.51
C CYS A 367 -50.06 9.57 3.01
N THR A 368 -49.50 8.67 2.19
CA THR A 368 -49.63 8.68 0.73
C THR A 368 -50.01 7.30 0.22
N GLU A 369 -50.84 7.24 -0.82
CA GLU A 369 -51.14 5.99 -1.53
C GLU A 369 -49.86 5.36 -2.09
N GLU A 370 -49.69 4.06 -1.84
CA GLU A 370 -48.52 3.32 -2.29
C GLU A 370 -48.72 2.85 -3.73
N GLN A 371 -48.40 3.73 -4.70
CA GLN A 371 -48.44 3.36 -6.12
C GLN A 371 -47.50 2.18 -6.39
N GLN A 372 -48.07 0.99 -6.55
CA GLN A 372 -47.36 -0.16 -7.10
C GLN A 372 -46.96 0.16 -8.54
N GLY A 373 -45.74 0.68 -8.70
CA GLY A 373 -45.10 0.87 -9.99
C GLY A 373 -44.96 -0.48 -10.68
N SER A 374 -45.96 -0.84 -11.49
CA SER A 374 -45.97 -2.09 -12.24
C SER A 374 -44.92 -2.01 -13.33
N PHE A 375 -43.68 -2.37 -12.98
CA PHE A 375 -42.53 -2.46 -13.87
C PHE A 375 -42.74 -3.60 -14.87
N PHE A 376 -43.61 -3.36 -15.86
CA PHE A 376 -43.67 -4.08 -17.12
C PHE A 376 -42.40 -3.78 -17.93
N ALA A 377 -41.25 -4.23 -17.41
CA ALA A 377 -40.00 -4.29 -18.13
C ALA A 377 -40.23 -5.17 -19.37
N ARG A 378 -40.43 -4.51 -20.52
CA ARG A 378 -40.61 -5.17 -21.81
C ARG A 378 -39.39 -6.03 -22.07
N ARG A 379 -39.52 -7.34 -21.89
CA ARG A 379 -38.43 -8.29 -22.12
C ARG A 379 -37.90 -8.11 -23.55
N PRO A 380 -36.58 -8.03 -23.76
CA PRO A 380 -36.02 -8.06 -25.10
C PRO A 380 -36.52 -9.30 -25.87
N PRO A 381 -36.82 -9.18 -27.17
CA PRO A 381 -37.27 -10.32 -27.96
C PRO A 381 -36.19 -11.40 -28.01
N GLY A 382 -36.51 -12.61 -27.54
CA GLY A 382 -35.60 -13.76 -27.54
C GLY A 382 -35.80 -14.76 -26.39
N PHE A 383 -36.34 -14.35 -25.24
CA PHE A 383 -36.53 -15.24 -24.09
C PHE A 383 -37.84 -16.05 -24.15
N THR A 384 -37.74 -17.36 -24.34
CA THR A 384 -38.86 -18.32 -24.28
C THR A 384 -39.17 -18.75 -22.82
N PRO A 385 -40.44 -19.04 -22.47
CA PRO A 385 -40.84 -19.25 -21.08
C PRO A 385 -41.07 -20.73 -20.70
N PHE A 386 -40.01 -21.47 -20.33
CA PHE A 386 -40.16 -22.81 -19.74
C PHE A 386 -39.23 -23.10 -18.56
N ARG A 387 -39.72 -22.79 -17.35
CA ARG A 387 -39.49 -23.55 -16.09
C ARG A 387 -40.36 -22.95 -14.97
N SER A 388 -41.61 -23.39 -14.89
CA SER A 388 -42.43 -23.18 -13.69
C SER A 388 -42.14 -24.30 -12.71
N ALA A 389 -41.72 -23.97 -11.49
CA ALA A 389 -41.49 -24.94 -10.41
C ALA A 389 -42.06 -24.41 -9.08
N THR A 390 -43.34 -24.73 -8.88
CA THR A 390 -43.94 -25.10 -7.58
C THR A 390 -43.51 -24.34 -6.32
N GLN A 391 -44.35 -23.39 -5.94
CA GLN A 391 -44.60 -23.03 -4.54
C GLN A 391 -45.02 -24.29 -3.74
N MET A 392 -44.45 -24.49 -2.55
CA MET A 392 -44.96 -25.43 -1.55
C MET A 392 -44.85 -24.83 -0.14
N LEU A 393 -45.89 -25.01 0.67
CA LEU A 393 -45.85 -24.78 2.12
C LEU A 393 -45.40 -26.06 2.83
N SER A 394 -44.65 -25.93 3.92
CA SER A 394 -44.73 -26.84 5.09
C SER A 394 -44.09 -26.17 6.32
N GLN A 395 -44.48 -26.64 7.51
CA GLN A 395 -44.08 -26.09 8.82
C GLN A 395 -42.81 -26.77 9.38
N PRO A 396 -42.13 -26.15 10.37
CA PRO A 396 -40.90 -26.68 10.95
C PRO A 396 -41.14 -27.83 11.95
N PRO A 397 -40.19 -28.78 12.09
CA PRO A 397 -40.17 -29.78 13.16
C PRO A 397 -39.38 -29.30 14.40
N ALA A 398 -39.85 -29.78 15.55
CA ALA A 398 -39.50 -29.45 16.92
C ALA A 398 -38.04 -29.71 17.38
N LEU A 399 -37.73 -29.21 18.58
CA LEU A 399 -36.65 -29.71 19.44
C LEU A 399 -36.69 -31.24 19.57
N SER A 400 -35.52 -31.86 19.69
CA SER A 400 -35.34 -33.04 20.55
C SER A 400 -33.96 -32.99 21.23
N SER A 401 -33.94 -33.37 22.51
CA SER A 401 -32.76 -33.37 23.38
C SER A 401 -32.33 -34.80 23.69
N ALA A 402 -31.03 -35.09 23.65
CA ALA A 402 -30.48 -36.32 24.21
C ALA A 402 -28.99 -36.15 24.58
N ASP A 403 -28.69 -36.18 25.88
CA ASP A 403 -27.32 -36.28 26.40
C ASP A 403 -26.71 -37.66 26.10
N LYS A 404 -25.39 -37.71 25.89
CA LYS A 404 -24.54 -38.78 26.43
C LYS A 404 -23.18 -38.23 26.87
N ASN A 405 -22.70 -38.81 27.97
CA ASN A 405 -21.55 -38.35 28.76
C ASN A 405 -20.23 -39.06 28.38
N GLU A 406 -19.16 -38.50 28.95
CA GLU A 406 -17.89 -39.15 29.36
C GLU A 406 -16.88 -39.60 28.29
N GLY A 407 -15.60 -39.38 28.65
CA GLY A 407 -14.43 -39.55 27.79
C GLY A 407 -13.20 -38.81 28.32
N GLU A 408 -12.90 -38.94 29.61
CA GLU A 408 -11.70 -38.33 30.22
C GLU A 408 -10.40 -38.90 29.64
N SER A 409 -9.39 -38.02 29.48
CA SER A 409 -8.01 -38.33 29.84
C SER A 409 -7.21 -37.04 30.04
N GLN A 410 -6.55 -36.88 31.17
CA GLN A 410 -5.63 -35.76 31.46
C GLN A 410 -4.21 -36.26 31.71
N SER A 411 -3.21 -35.46 31.28
CA SER A 411 -1.83 -35.46 31.82
C SER A 411 -0.96 -36.72 31.56
N PRO A 412 0.37 -36.70 31.85
CA PRO A 412 1.15 -35.61 32.47
C PRO A 412 2.41 -35.13 31.70
N ASN A 413 2.97 -34.04 32.24
CA ASN A 413 4.25 -33.40 31.90
C ASN A 413 5.48 -34.35 31.98
N THR A 414 6.61 -33.90 31.42
CA THR A 414 7.91 -33.82 32.13
C THR A 414 8.84 -32.82 31.44
N GLU A 415 9.61 -32.04 32.21
CA GLU A 415 10.60 -31.08 31.74
C GLU A 415 11.93 -31.76 31.32
N THR A 416 12.72 -31.14 30.45
CA THR A 416 14.18 -31.11 30.67
C THR A 416 14.82 -29.85 30.10
N ARG A 417 15.47 -29.07 30.96
CA ARG A 417 16.34 -27.94 30.63
C ARG A 417 17.77 -28.45 30.41
N LYS A 418 18.47 -27.96 29.38
CA LYS A 418 19.93 -28.12 29.27
C LYS A 418 20.57 -26.94 28.53
N ASP A 419 21.65 -26.42 29.10
CA ASP A 419 22.37 -25.25 28.60
C ASP A 419 23.40 -25.62 27.51
N GLY A 420 23.64 -24.66 26.61
CA GLY A 420 24.95 -24.29 26.05
C GLY A 420 25.81 -25.34 25.32
N GLN A 421 25.96 -25.17 24.01
CA GLN A 421 27.25 -25.29 23.34
C GLN A 421 27.30 -24.38 22.09
N GLU A 422 28.27 -23.48 22.03
CA GLU A 422 28.49 -22.53 20.93
C GLU A 422 29.50 -23.11 19.91
N PRO A 423 29.17 -23.21 18.60
CA PRO A 423 30.12 -23.60 17.56
C PRO A 423 31.00 -22.41 17.14
N GLN A 424 32.32 -22.64 17.03
CA GLN A 424 33.30 -21.59 16.73
C GLN A 424 33.30 -21.17 15.25
N ASP A 425 33.35 -19.86 15.00
CA ASP A 425 33.49 -19.29 13.65
C ASP A 425 34.82 -19.67 12.99
N ARG A 426 34.76 -19.97 11.68
CA ARG A 426 35.94 -20.05 10.80
C ARG A 426 36.00 -18.76 9.97
N PRO A 427 37.15 -18.07 9.86
CA PRO A 427 37.25 -16.86 9.05
C PRO A 427 36.90 -17.11 7.58
N GLU A 428 35.88 -16.43 7.06
CA GLU A 428 35.62 -16.36 5.63
C GLU A 428 36.65 -15.44 4.96
N SER A 429 37.08 -15.78 3.74
CA SER A 429 38.01 -14.95 2.98
C SER A 429 37.39 -13.58 2.67
N PRO A 430 38.10 -12.44 2.84
CA PRO A 430 37.53 -11.12 2.59
C PRO A 430 37.05 -10.95 1.15
N ARG A 431 35.73 -10.92 0.96
CA ARG A 431 35.13 -10.45 -0.30
C ARG A 431 35.44 -8.95 -0.44
N PRO A 432 35.95 -8.48 -1.58
CA PRO A 432 36.40 -7.09 -1.75
C PRO A 432 35.24 -6.11 -1.54
N ARG A 433 35.39 -5.17 -0.61
CA ARG A 433 34.32 -4.26 -0.21
C ARG A 433 34.32 -3.05 -1.14
N CYS A 434 33.35 -3.01 -2.05
CA CYS A 434 33.10 -1.87 -2.93
C CYS A 434 31.58 -1.60 -2.98
N PRO A 435 31.12 -0.34 -2.99
CA PRO A 435 31.93 0.89 -2.90
C PRO A 435 32.63 1.03 -1.54
N GLY A 436 33.72 1.80 -1.52
CA GLY A 436 34.44 2.15 -0.29
C GLY A 436 33.68 3.18 0.54
N LYS A 437 34.29 3.61 1.66
CA LYS A 437 33.74 4.69 2.50
C LYS A 437 33.84 6.05 1.79
N PRO A 438 32.90 6.98 2.05
CA PRO A 438 33.08 8.37 1.66
C PRO A 438 34.33 8.99 2.30
N TRP A 439 35.15 9.68 1.51
CA TRP A 439 36.40 10.33 1.96
C TRP A 439 36.17 11.35 3.08
N LYS A 440 35.08 12.12 2.95
CA LYS A 440 34.51 12.94 4.02
C LYS A 440 33.01 12.72 4.02
N GLN A 441 32.39 12.75 5.20
CA GLN A 441 30.93 12.85 5.29
C GLN A 441 30.47 14.18 4.68
N LEU A 442 29.37 14.15 3.94
CA LEU A 442 28.58 15.35 3.71
C LEU A 442 27.97 15.72 5.06
N VAL A 443 28.23 16.94 5.54
CA VAL A 443 27.69 17.42 6.81
C VAL A 443 26.30 17.96 6.52
N ASP A 444 25.27 17.16 6.79
CA ASP A 444 23.88 17.61 6.77
C ASP A 444 23.69 18.65 7.87
N PHE A 445 23.75 19.93 7.49
CA PHE A 445 23.31 21.01 8.34
C PHE A 445 21.79 20.90 8.55
N PRO A 446 21.27 21.21 9.75
CA PRO A 446 19.91 20.90 10.12
C PRO A 446 18.91 21.55 9.14
N ALA A 447 17.91 20.77 8.74
CA ALA A 447 16.82 21.25 7.90
C ALA A 447 16.19 22.52 8.52
N PRO A 448 15.78 23.50 7.69
CA PRO A 448 15.09 24.69 8.20
C PRO A 448 13.84 24.25 8.98
N PRO A 449 13.52 24.93 10.10
CA PRO A 449 12.48 24.46 11.02
C PRO A 449 11.15 24.32 10.30
N SER A 450 10.58 23.12 10.36
CA SER A 450 9.32 22.78 9.71
C SER A 450 8.13 23.43 10.43
N SER A 451 7.90 24.71 10.16
CA SER A 451 6.59 25.33 10.41
C SER A 451 5.52 24.59 9.59
N PRO A 452 4.40 24.15 10.18
CA PRO A 452 3.31 23.60 9.41
C PRO A 452 2.80 24.65 8.43
N LYS A 453 2.76 24.33 7.14
CA LYS A 453 1.92 25.09 6.20
C LYS A 453 0.47 24.67 6.45
N GLU A 454 -0.32 25.61 6.94
CA GLU A 454 -1.77 25.49 7.02
C GLU A 454 -2.33 25.54 5.59
N PHE A 455 -2.94 24.45 5.13
CA PHE A 455 -3.55 24.38 3.80
C PHE A 455 -4.85 25.18 3.78
N THR A 456 -4.91 26.23 2.95
CA THR A 456 -6.11 27.02 2.70
C THR A 456 -6.87 26.51 1.47
N ASN A 457 -8.20 26.66 1.47
CA ASN A 457 -9.09 26.04 0.47
C ASN A 457 -8.98 26.58 -0.99
N GLU A 458 -7.96 27.36 -1.32
CA GLU A 458 -7.69 27.82 -2.69
C GLU A 458 -6.75 26.88 -3.48
N ASP A 459 -5.99 26.00 -2.79
CA ASP A 459 -5.11 24.98 -3.41
C ASP A 459 -5.87 23.83 -4.10
N LEU A 460 -7.21 23.90 -4.21
CA LEU A 460 -8.10 22.82 -4.69
C LEU A 460 -8.92 23.16 -5.94
N LEU A 461 -8.59 24.24 -6.66
CA LEU A 461 -9.22 24.57 -7.95
C LEU A 461 -8.31 24.22 -9.13
N PRO A 462 -8.84 23.62 -10.22
CA PRO A 462 -8.06 23.31 -11.41
C PRO A 462 -7.66 24.59 -12.15
N SER A 463 -6.37 24.71 -12.50
CA SER A 463 -5.82 25.86 -13.22
C SER A 463 -6.50 26.05 -14.58
N ALA A 464 -7.11 27.21 -14.79
CA ALA A 464 -7.61 27.61 -16.10
C ALA A 464 -6.45 27.83 -17.10
N ALA A 465 -6.68 27.52 -18.37
CA ALA A 465 -5.71 27.74 -19.43
C ALA A 465 -5.74 29.20 -19.91
N GLU A 466 -4.59 29.89 -19.87
CA GLU A 466 -4.42 31.16 -20.56
C GLU A 466 -4.11 30.91 -22.05
N ASN A 467 -4.99 31.42 -22.92
CA ASN A 467 -4.65 31.66 -24.32
C ASN A 467 -3.96 33.02 -24.42
N ILE A 468 -2.84 33.12 -25.14
CA ILE A 468 -2.28 34.40 -25.60
C ILE A 468 -1.94 34.29 -27.08
N ASP A 469 -2.66 35.06 -27.89
CA ASP A 469 -2.48 35.32 -29.32
C ASP A 469 -3.34 36.58 -29.63
N PRO A 470 -3.11 37.40 -30.69
CA PRO A 470 -2.07 37.25 -31.70
C PRO A 470 -1.30 38.55 -32.11
N ALA A 471 -0.28 38.33 -32.93
CA ALA A 471 0.21 39.17 -34.04
C ALA A 471 0.64 40.65 -33.83
N THR A 472 1.89 40.93 -34.23
CA THR A 472 2.19 42.03 -35.19
C THR A 472 3.40 41.63 -36.06
N GLU A 473 3.48 42.12 -37.29
CA GLU A 473 4.38 41.63 -38.35
C GLU A 473 5.74 42.35 -38.40
N ASN A 474 6.76 41.67 -38.96
CA ASN A 474 7.51 42.08 -40.17
C ASN A 474 8.59 41.02 -40.55
N VAL A 475 8.52 40.51 -41.78
CA VAL A 475 9.48 40.73 -42.89
C VAL A 475 10.97 40.82 -42.52
N GLU A 476 11.94 40.10 -43.13
CA GLU A 476 12.07 39.32 -44.40
C GLU A 476 12.99 38.07 -44.12
N ASP A 477 13.36 37.12 -44.99
CA ASP A 477 13.30 36.89 -46.46
C ASP A 477 13.29 35.35 -46.78
N PHE A 478 13.44 34.94 -48.05
CA PHE A 478 13.50 33.57 -48.59
C PHE A 478 14.85 32.84 -48.42
N ASP A 479 14.84 31.50 -48.25
CA ASP A 479 15.25 30.54 -49.30
C ASP A 479 14.73 29.11 -48.97
N LEU A 480 14.57 28.25 -49.98
CA LEU A 480 13.98 26.91 -49.86
C LEU A 480 14.57 25.95 -50.92
N THR A 481 15.64 25.25 -50.57
CA THR A 481 16.27 24.22 -51.42
C THR A 481 16.60 22.92 -50.67
N ASP A 482 16.77 21.84 -51.43
CA ASP A 482 17.26 20.51 -51.05
C ASP A 482 16.45 19.69 -50.03
N ALA A 483 15.26 19.29 -50.49
CA ALA A 483 14.76 17.93 -50.24
C ALA A 483 15.04 17.03 -51.48
N LEU A 484 15.17 15.72 -51.26
CA LEU A 484 15.42 14.63 -52.24
C LEU A 484 16.89 14.34 -52.62
N ALA A 485 17.55 13.57 -51.76
CA ALA A 485 18.58 12.59 -52.12
C ALA A 485 18.40 11.32 -51.25
#